data_AF-A0A0B2V440-F1
#
_entry.id   AF-A0A0B2V440-F1
#
_cell.length_a   1.000
_cell.length_b   1.000
_cell.length_c   1.000
_cell.angle_alpha   90.00
_cell.angle_beta   90.00
_cell.angle_gamma   90.00
#
_symmetry.space_group_name_H-M   'P 1'
#
loop_
_entity.id
_entity.type
_entity.pdbx_description
1 polymer ?
#
loop_
_entity_poly.entity_id
_entity_poly.type
_entity_poly.pdbx_seq_one_letter_code
_entity_poly.pdbx_strand_id
1 'polypeptide(L)'
;MDGKVLVDGSFVANCPLNILFKELDQCNRNGSTISLAAIISVGTGEPMATTRKYNSGSNITAKGKNIIHLSSLLLEQVVGYEQSGLESAKDRCLAQNIPLVRLSPKGVNVRIDQIDGGKLMDMIWITLKYLTDNAGEVDKLGQILFDLLGEQSDRRIRSNTTL
;
A
#
# COMPACT_ATOMS: atom_id res chain seq x y z
N MET A 1 4.29 -13.16 31.57
CA MET A 1 4.01 -12.87 30.15
C MET A 1 2.56 -12.45 30.10
N ASP A 2 2.34 -11.13 30.02
CA ASP A 2 1.03 -10.50 30.18
C ASP A 2 0.05 -10.96 29.09
N GLY A 3 -1.19 -11.25 29.48
CA GLY A 3 -2.30 -11.68 28.61
C GLY A 3 -2.77 -10.63 27.59
N LYS A 4 -1.86 -10.12 26.77
CA LYS A 4 -2.14 -9.22 25.66
C LYS A 4 -2.66 -10.04 24.48
N VAL A 5 -3.83 -9.68 23.99
CA VAL A 5 -4.41 -10.22 22.75
C VAL A 5 -3.96 -9.34 21.60
N LEU A 6 -3.28 -9.93 20.62
CA LEU A 6 -2.89 -9.25 19.39
C LEU A 6 -3.96 -9.47 18.32
N VAL A 7 -4.23 -8.43 17.55
CA VAL A 7 -5.18 -8.44 16.42
C VAL A 7 -4.46 -7.92 15.17
N ASP A 8 -5.13 -8.06 14.02
CA ASP A 8 -4.60 -7.61 12.73
C ASP A 8 -4.24 -6.10 12.74
N GLY A 9 -3.11 -5.75 12.14
CA GLY A 9 -2.63 -4.36 12.06
C GLY A 9 -3.52 -3.46 11.23
N SER A 10 -4.35 -4.01 10.33
CA SER A 10 -5.34 -3.27 9.53
C SER A 10 -6.38 -2.52 10.36
N PHE A 11 -6.59 -2.89 11.63
CA PHE A 11 -7.42 -2.12 12.57
C PHE A 11 -6.77 -0.79 12.99
N VAL A 12 -5.46 -0.66 12.83
CA VAL A 12 -4.67 0.50 13.27
C VAL A 12 -4.12 1.28 12.07
N ALA A 13 -3.59 0.58 11.07
CA ALA A 13 -3.19 1.16 9.79
C ALA A 13 -3.17 0.06 8.70
N ASN A 14 -3.94 0.26 7.64
CA ASN A 14 -3.93 -0.63 6.49
C ASN A 14 -2.81 -0.26 5.48
N CYS A 15 -2.40 1.01 5.42
CA CYS A 15 -1.20 1.47 4.74
C CYS A 15 -0.23 2.08 5.78
N PRO A 16 0.78 1.34 6.24
CA PRO A 16 1.57 1.73 7.41
C PRO A 16 2.59 2.86 7.14
N LEU A 17 2.39 3.70 6.12
CA LEU A 17 3.30 4.81 5.78
C LEU A 17 3.42 5.84 6.90
N ASN A 18 2.30 6.21 7.52
CA ASN A 18 2.33 7.15 8.65
C ASN A 18 3.00 6.55 9.89
N ILE A 19 2.83 5.24 10.11
CA ILE A 19 3.54 4.52 11.18
C ILE A 19 5.03 4.51 10.89
N LEU A 20 5.45 4.17 9.67
CA LEU A 20 6.86 4.19 9.25
C LEU A 20 7.52 5.54 9.55
N PHE A 21 6.87 6.65 9.18
CA PHE A 21 7.41 7.98 9.43
C PHE A 21 7.46 8.35 10.92
N LYS A 22 6.46 7.95 11.69
CA LYS A 22 6.44 8.15 13.14
C LYS A 22 7.60 7.40 13.82
N GLU A 23 7.83 6.15 13.44
CA GLU A 23 8.92 5.34 13.97
C GLU A 23 10.28 5.89 13.55
N LEU A 24 10.45 6.34 12.30
CA LEU A 24 11.66 7.03 11.83
C LEU A 24 11.97 8.25 12.71
N ASP A 25 10.97 9.09 12.96
CA ASP A 25 11.13 10.28 13.81
C ASP A 25 11.52 9.90 15.25
N GLN A 26 10.92 8.84 15.78
CA GLN A 26 11.21 8.36 17.12
C GLN A 26 12.62 7.78 17.24
N CYS A 27 13.08 7.01 16.26
CA CYS A 27 14.46 6.52 16.20
C CYS A 27 15.46 7.68 16.18
N ASN A 28 15.21 8.71 15.38
CA ASN A 28 16.09 9.86 15.26
C ASN A 28 16.08 10.74 16.51
N ARG A 29 14.94 10.86 17.21
CA ARG A 29 14.86 11.51 18.53
C ARG A 29 15.71 10.80 19.59
N ASN A 30 15.85 9.48 19.49
CA ASN A 30 16.64 8.67 20.42
C ASN A 30 18.13 8.59 20.06
N GLY A 31 18.62 9.48 19.18
CA GLY A 31 20.04 9.59 18.84
C GLY A 31 20.49 8.80 17.60
N SER A 32 19.56 8.16 16.89
CA SER A 32 19.86 7.61 15.56
C SER A 32 19.94 8.72 14.50
N THR A 33 20.58 8.43 13.38
CA THR A 33 20.67 9.34 12.22
C THR A 33 20.24 8.62 10.95
N ILE A 34 19.05 8.04 11.01
CA ILE A 34 18.47 7.27 9.89
C ILE A 34 17.85 8.26 8.91
N SER A 35 18.23 8.13 7.63
CA SER A 35 17.58 8.80 6.51
C SER A 35 17.04 7.75 5.54
N LEU A 36 15.86 8.01 4.96
CA LEU A 36 15.26 7.12 3.98
C LEU A 36 15.74 7.52 2.59
N ALA A 37 16.36 6.58 1.88
CA ALA A 37 16.86 6.81 0.52
C ALA A 37 15.74 6.78 -0.54
N ALA A 38 14.72 5.96 -0.33
CA ALA A 38 13.49 5.90 -1.11
C ALA A 38 12.40 5.15 -0.34
N ILE A 39 11.14 5.30 -0.75
CA ILE A 39 10.00 4.54 -0.23
C ILE A 39 9.29 3.84 -1.39
N ILE A 40 9.07 2.54 -1.23
CA ILE A 40 8.29 1.72 -2.15
C ILE A 40 7.08 1.20 -1.36
N SER A 41 5.89 1.66 -1.76
CA SER A 41 4.64 1.25 -1.15
C SER A 41 3.89 0.32 -2.10
N VAL A 42 3.56 -0.88 -1.64
CA VAL A 42 2.84 -1.88 -2.44
C VAL A 42 1.47 -2.15 -1.81
N GLY A 43 0.43 -2.09 -2.63
CA GLY A 43 -0.95 -2.34 -2.23
C GLY A 43 -1.43 -3.70 -2.71
N THR A 44 -2.38 -4.28 -1.98
CA THR A 44 -3.06 -5.53 -2.34
C THR A 44 -4.14 -5.33 -3.42
N GLY A 45 -4.35 -4.09 -3.83
CA GLY A 45 -5.35 -3.68 -4.79
C GLY A 45 -6.63 -3.18 -4.14
N GLU A 46 -7.35 -2.33 -4.86
CA GLU A 46 -8.58 -1.70 -4.38
C GLU A 46 -9.74 -1.94 -5.37
N PRO A 47 -10.99 -2.07 -4.90
CA PRO A 47 -12.14 -2.10 -5.78
C PRO A 47 -12.17 -0.84 -6.67
N MET A 48 -12.58 -0.98 -7.93
CA MET A 48 -12.90 0.22 -8.72
C MET A 48 -13.97 1.01 -7.98
N ALA A 49 -13.82 2.34 -7.92
CA ALA A 49 -14.73 3.25 -7.23
C ALA A 49 -16.18 2.84 -7.52
N THR A 50 -16.78 2.15 -6.55
CA THR A 50 -18.15 1.66 -6.69
C THR A 50 -19.02 2.88 -6.88
N THR A 51 -19.79 2.94 -7.96
CA THR A 51 -21.02 3.74 -8.02
C THR A 51 -21.90 3.23 -6.87
N ARG A 52 -21.69 3.75 -5.66
CA ARG A 52 -22.42 3.38 -4.45
C ARG A 52 -23.84 3.92 -4.59
N LYS A 53 -24.67 3.22 -5.37
CA LYS A 53 -26.11 3.50 -5.39
C LYS A 53 -26.69 3.02 -4.07
N TYR A 54 -26.85 3.97 -3.14
CA TYR A 54 -27.50 3.75 -1.87
C TYR A 54 -29.00 3.54 -2.10
N ASN A 55 -29.43 2.29 -2.27
CA ASN A 55 -30.85 1.98 -2.37
C ASN A 55 -31.45 1.82 -0.97
N SER A 56 -32.02 2.89 -0.45
CA SER A 56 -32.86 2.81 0.75
C SER A 56 -34.22 2.22 0.42
N GLY A 57 -34.42 0.94 0.77
CA GLY A 57 -35.76 0.35 0.76
C GLY A 57 -36.65 0.99 1.84
N SER A 58 -37.95 1.09 1.55
CA SER A 58 -38.94 1.76 2.41
C SER A 58 -39.36 0.97 3.66
N ASN A 59 -38.96 -0.31 3.78
CA ASN A 59 -39.53 -1.25 4.75
C ASN A 59 -38.56 -1.49 5.92
N ILE A 60 -39.07 -1.79 7.12
CA ILE A 60 -38.26 -1.97 8.36
C ILE A 60 -37.16 -3.03 8.20
N THR A 61 -37.46 -4.14 7.51
CA THR A 61 -36.48 -5.20 7.19
C THR A 61 -35.40 -4.73 6.22
N ALA A 62 -35.74 -3.85 5.27
CA ALA A 62 -34.77 -3.22 4.37
C ALA A 62 -33.89 -2.19 5.10
N LYS A 63 -34.46 -1.43 6.05
CA LYS A 63 -33.70 -0.53 6.94
C LYS A 63 -32.71 -1.30 7.82
N GLY A 64 -33.10 -2.45 8.38
CA GLY A 64 -32.20 -3.31 9.15
C GLY A 64 -31.04 -3.85 8.32
N LYS A 65 -31.31 -4.32 7.09
CA LYS A 65 -30.25 -4.73 6.14
C LYS A 65 -29.34 -3.56 5.75
N ASN A 66 -29.89 -2.35 5.64
CA ASN A 66 -29.10 -1.16 5.35
C ASN A 66 -28.19 -0.73 6.50
N ILE A 67 -28.59 -0.92 7.76
CA ILE A 67 -27.70 -0.66 8.90
C ILE A 67 -26.50 -1.62 8.90
N ILE A 68 -26.73 -2.91 8.63
CA ILE A 68 -25.67 -3.91 8.49
C ILE A 68 -24.76 -3.59 7.30
N HIS A 69 -25.33 -3.10 6.21
CA HIS A 69 -24.56 -2.68 5.05
C HIS A 69 -23.74 -1.40 5.30
N LEU A 70 -24.31 -0.43 6.02
CA LEU A 70 -23.60 0.79 6.44
C LEU A 70 -22.46 0.47 7.40
N SER A 71 -22.63 -0.44 8.35
CA SER A 71 -21.54 -0.85 9.24
C SER A 71 -20.43 -1.58 8.48
N SER A 72 -20.76 -2.41 7.49
CA SER A 72 -19.79 -2.99 6.55
C SER A 72 -19.06 -1.91 5.76
N LEU A 73 -19.78 -0.91 5.22
CA LEU A 73 -19.19 0.20 4.46
C LEU A 73 -18.29 1.08 5.33
N LEU A 74 -18.65 1.32 6.59
CA LEU A 74 -17.83 2.06 7.54
C LEU A 74 -16.57 1.28 7.91
N LEU A 75 -16.69 -0.02 8.14
CA LEU A 75 -15.52 -0.91 8.33
C LEU A 75 -14.63 -0.92 7.09
N GLU A 76 -15.19 -1.04 5.90
CA GLU A 76 -14.46 -0.97 4.64
C GLU A 76 -13.87 0.42 4.38
N GLN A 77 -14.41 1.50 4.94
CA GLN A 77 -13.79 2.83 4.86
C GLN A 77 -12.65 3.00 5.85
N VAL A 78 -12.80 2.47 7.06
CA VAL A 78 -11.74 2.45 8.09
C VAL A 78 -10.58 1.56 7.64
N VAL A 79 -10.88 0.45 6.97
CA VAL A 79 -9.89 -0.54 6.53
C VAL A 79 -9.41 -0.24 5.10
N GLY A 80 -10.26 0.19 4.18
CA GLY A 80 -9.99 0.18 2.74
C GLY A 80 -9.70 1.52 2.07
N TYR A 81 -9.79 2.66 2.75
CA TYR A 81 -9.62 3.97 2.10
C TYR A 81 -8.68 4.91 2.88
N GLU A 82 -7.38 4.62 2.84
CA GLU A 82 -6.35 5.49 3.44
C GLU A 82 -5.77 6.51 2.43
N GLN A 83 -6.60 7.07 1.55
CA GLN A 83 -6.10 8.06 0.59
C GLN A 83 -5.46 9.27 1.31
N SER A 84 -6.04 9.72 2.43
CA SER A 84 -5.45 10.79 3.23
C SER A 84 -4.08 10.44 3.82
N GLY A 85 -3.89 9.19 4.25
CA GLY A 85 -2.61 8.71 4.77
C GLY A 85 -1.52 8.65 3.70
N LEU A 86 -1.89 8.16 2.51
CA LEU A 86 -0.99 8.14 1.36
C LEU A 86 -0.62 9.54 0.87
N GLU A 87 -1.59 10.46 0.76
CA GLU A 87 -1.31 11.84 0.32
C GLU A 87 -0.41 12.58 1.33
N SER A 88 -0.68 12.45 2.64
CA SER A 88 0.20 12.99 3.69
C SER A 88 1.63 12.45 3.59
N ALA A 89 1.77 11.14 3.33
CA ALA A 89 3.07 10.51 3.13
C ALA A 89 3.78 11.05 1.87
N LYS A 90 3.06 11.29 0.77
CA LYS A 90 3.61 11.89 -0.46
C LYS A 90 4.11 13.31 -0.22
N ASP A 91 3.32 14.15 0.45
CA ASP A 91 3.70 15.53 0.75
C ASP A 91 4.97 15.57 1.61
N ARG A 92 5.06 14.69 2.59
CA ARG A 92 6.26 14.56 3.42
C ARG A 92 7.48 14.09 2.62
N CYS A 93 7.30 13.09 1.75
CA CYS A 93 8.37 12.61 0.87
C CYS A 93 8.90 13.75 -0.02
N LEU A 94 7.98 14.52 -0.62
CA LEU A 94 8.32 15.66 -1.45
C LEU A 94 9.11 16.71 -0.66
N ALA A 95 8.66 17.06 0.54
CA ALA A 95 9.33 18.04 1.40
C ALA A 95 10.75 17.60 1.82
N GLN A 96 10.99 16.29 1.92
CA GLN A 96 12.27 15.72 2.34
C GLN A 96 13.13 15.23 1.16
N ASN A 97 12.70 15.46 -0.09
CA ASN A 97 13.32 14.93 -1.31
C ASN A 97 13.52 13.40 -1.27
N ILE A 98 12.57 12.68 -0.68
CA ILE A 98 12.57 11.21 -0.64
C ILE A 98 11.75 10.72 -1.85
N PRO A 99 12.34 9.94 -2.78
CA PRO A 99 11.59 9.32 -3.85
C PRO A 99 10.53 8.35 -3.29
N LEU A 100 9.28 8.49 -3.71
CA LEU A 100 8.18 7.61 -3.35
C LEU A 100 7.52 7.02 -4.60
N VAL A 101 7.37 5.69 -4.63
CA VAL A 101 6.58 4.97 -5.64
C VAL A 101 5.48 4.17 -4.93
N ARG A 102 4.24 4.29 -5.41
CA ARG A 102 3.09 3.51 -4.92
C ARG A 102 2.55 2.63 -6.05
N LEU A 103 2.67 1.31 -5.89
CA LEU A 103 2.11 0.32 -6.80
C LEU A 103 0.87 -0.30 -6.16
N SER A 104 -0.30 -0.07 -6.74
CA SER A 104 -1.56 -0.62 -6.22
C SER A 104 -2.59 -0.73 -7.34
N PRO A 105 -2.90 -1.95 -7.83
CA PRO A 105 -3.85 -2.13 -8.92
C PRO A 105 -5.27 -1.76 -8.49
N LYS A 106 -6.02 -1.12 -9.39
CA LYS A 106 -7.45 -0.83 -9.19
C LYS A 106 -8.30 -1.92 -9.87
N GLY A 107 -9.47 -2.19 -9.30
CA GLY A 107 -10.40 -3.22 -9.79
C GLY A 107 -10.28 -4.58 -9.12
N VAL A 108 -9.41 -4.72 -8.11
CA VAL A 108 -9.35 -5.94 -7.31
C VAL A 108 -10.51 -5.93 -6.33
N ASN A 109 -11.56 -6.68 -6.65
CA ASN A 109 -12.74 -6.86 -5.81
C ASN A 109 -12.86 -8.32 -5.38
N VAL A 110 -11.83 -8.80 -4.68
CA VAL A 110 -11.73 -10.17 -4.19
C VAL A 110 -11.51 -10.13 -2.68
N ARG A 111 -12.20 -11.02 -1.96
CA ARG A 111 -12.05 -11.13 -0.50
C ARG A 111 -10.68 -11.70 -0.13
N ILE A 112 -10.18 -11.31 1.04
CA ILE A 112 -8.86 -11.71 1.54
C ILE A 112 -8.76 -13.23 1.74
N ASP A 113 -9.85 -13.89 2.11
CA ASP A 113 -9.93 -15.34 2.35
C ASP A 113 -10.16 -16.17 1.08
N GLN A 114 -9.93 -15.60 -0.12
CA GLN A 114 -10.17 -16.31 -1.37
C GLN A 114 -9.13 -17.40 -1.64
N ILE A 115 -9.61 -18.59 -2.00
CA ILE A 115 -8.80 -19.75 -2.37
C ILE A 115 -9.12 -20.31 -3.76
N ASP A 116 -10.16 -19.79 -4.42
CA ASP A 116 -10.53 -20.20 -5.77
C ASP A 116 -9.45 -19.80 -6.79
N GLY A 117 -8.91 -20.80 -7.49
CA GLY A 117 -7.82 -20.60 -8.45
C GLY A 117 -8.19 -19.69 -9.63
N GLY A 118 -9.45 -19.72 -10.08
CA GLY A 118 -9.93 -18.85 -11.16
C GLY A 118 -9.85 -17.38 -10.75
N LYS A 119 -10.36 -17.04 -9.57
CA LYS A 119 -10.30 -15.68 -9.03
C LYS A 119 -8.88 -15.21 -8.74
N LEU A 120 -8.00 -16.09 -8.26
CA LEU A 120 -6.59 -15.76 -8.07
C LEU A 120 -5.89 -15.46 -9.41
N MET A 121 -6.20 -16.23 -10.46
CA MET A 121 -5.72 -15.96 -11.81
C MET A 121 -6.24 -14.62 -12.35
N ASP A 122 -7.51 -14.28 -12.09
CA ASP A 122 -8.06 -12.97 -12.45
C ASP A 122 -7.33 -11.83 -11.72
N MET A 123 -6.98 -12.00 -10.43
CA MET A 123 -6.18 -11.01 -9.68
C MET A 123 -4.78 -10.83 -10.28
N ILE A 124 -4.12 -11.92 -10.66
CA ILE A 124 -2.82 -11.87 -11.34
C ILE A 124 -2.96 -11.11 -12.66
N TRP A 125 -4.00 -11.41 -13.45
CA TRP A 125 -4.27 -10.75 -14.71
C TRP A 125 -4.52 -9.24 -14.55
N ILE A 126 -5.35 -8.85 -13.58
CA ILE A 126 -5.60 -7.43 -13.24
C ILE A 126 -4.29 -6.72 -12.89
N THR A 127 -3.44 -7.37 -12.10
CA THR A 127 -2.14 -6.82 -11.67
C THR A 127 -1.18 -6.68 -12.86
N LEU A 128 -1.08 -7.70 -13.72
CA LEU A 128 -0.24 -7.65 -14.92
C LEU A 128 -0.68 -6.54 -15.87
N LYS A 129 -1.98 -6.41 -16.09
CA LYS A 129 -2.55 -5.33 -16.90
C LYS A 129 -2.22 -3.97 -16.29
N TYR A 130 -2.41 -3.80 -14.97
CA TYR A 130 -2.05 -2.57 -14.27
C TYR A 130 -0.58 -2.22 -14.46
N LEU A 131 0.35 -3.17 -14.29
CA LEU A 131 1.78 -2.93 -14.49
C LEU A 131 2.10 -2.51 -15.93
N THR A 132 1.44 -3.13 -16.91
CA THR A 132 1.60 -2.79 -18.33
C THR A 132 1.10 -1.38 -18.62
N ASP A 133 -0.09 -1.04 -18.10
CA ASP A 133 -0.71 0.28 -18.28
C ASP A 133 0.05 1.39 -17.52
N ASN A 134 0.88 1.03 -16.53
CA ASN A 134 1.65 1.95 -15.69
C ASN A 134 3.16 1.72 -15.80
N ALA A 135 3.64 1.30 -16.97
CA ALA A 135 5.06 1.01 -17.22
C ALA A 135 5.99 2.16 -16.80
N GLY A 136 5.57 3.43 -16.97
CA GLY A 136 6.36 4.59 -16.54
C GLY A 136 6.65 4.65 -15.03
N GLU A 137 5.72 4.21 -14.17
CA GLU A 137 5.98 4.13 -12.72
C GLU A 137 6.92 2.98 -12.38
N VAL A 138 6.86 1.88 -13.14
CA VAL A 138 7.78 0.74 -13.01
C VAL A 138 9.19 1.14 -13.45
N ASP A 139 9.32 1.87 -14.56
CA ASP A 139 10.60 2.38 -15.06
C ASP A 139 11.21 3.39 -14.07
N LYS A 140 10.38 4.29 -13.50
CA LYS A 140 10.79 5.21 -12.44
C LYS A 140 11.33 4.46 -11.22
N LEU A 141 10.66 3.39 -10.81
CA LEU A 141 11.16 2.52 -9.73
C LEU A 141 12.50 1.89 -10.11
N GLY A 142 12.63 1.38 -11.34
CA GLY A 142 13.87 0.84 -11.88
C GLY A 142 15.02 1.85 -11.82
N GLN A 143 14.78 3.09 -12.22
CA GLN A 143 15.76 4.17 -12.17
C GLN A 143 16.18 4.50 -10.73
N ILE A 144 15.23 4.65 -9.80
CA ILE A 144 15.52 4.89 -8.38
C ILE A 144 16.40 3.77 -7.82
N LEU A 145 16.07 2.51 -8.11
CA LEU A 145 16.87 1.38 -7.63
C LEU A 145 18.26 1.33 -8.28
N PHE A 146 18.36 1.68 -9.56
CA PHE A 146 19.64 1.78 -10.26
C PHE A 146 20.53 2.88 -9.66
N ASP A 147 19.98 4.06 -9.39
CA ASP A 147 20.73 5.18 -8.79
C ASP A 147 21.20 4.84 -7.37
N LEU A 148 20.38 4.10 -6.60
CA LEU A 148 20.72 3.72 -5.23
C LEU A 148 21.69 2.54 -5.12
N LEU A 149 21.61 1.56 -6.02
CA LEU A 149 22.32 0.27 -5.91
C LEU A 149 23.34 0.02 -7.03
N GLY A 150 23.13 0.62 -8.20
CA GLY A 150 23.92 0.38 -9.42
C GLY A 150 25.38 0.82 -9.31
N GLU A 151 25.69 1.85 -8.52
CA GLU A 151 27.09 2.25 -8.31
C GLU A 151 27.90 1.26 -7.44
N GLN A 152 27.23 0.44 -6.62
CA GLN A 152 27.92 -0.55 -5.76
C GLN A 152 28.30 -1.84 -6.51
N SER A 153 27.57 -2.21 -7.56
CA SER A 153 27.85 -3.42 -8.35
C SER A 153 29.09 -3.25 -9.24
N ASP A 154 29.27 -2.07 -9.85
CA ASP A 154 30.43 -1.79 -10.72
C ASP A 154 31.77 -1.74 -9.98
N ARG A 155 31.77 -1.36 -8.70
CA ARG A 155 32.99 -1.35 -7.87
C ARG A 155 33.45 -2.76 -7.45
N ARG A 156 32.53 -3.73 -7.32
CA ARG A 156 32.89 -5.13 -6.99
C ARG A 156 33.49 -5.88 -8.18
N ILE A 157 33.07 -5.57 -9.41
CA ILE A 157 33.56 -6.25 -10.61
C ILE A 157 34.98 -5.80 -10.98
N ARG A 158 35.38 -4.56 -10.68
CA ARG A 158 36.72 -4.05 -10.97
C ARG A 158 37.84 -4.54 -10.04
N SER A 159 37.52 -5.24 -8.94
CA SER A 159 38.52 -5.63 -7.94
C SER A 159 39.19 -6.99 -8.19
N ASN A 160 38.83 -7.74 -9.24
CA ASN A 160 39.37 -9.07 -9.53
C ASN A 160 40.14 -9.17 -10.87
N THR A 161 40.63 -8.06 -11.42
CA THR A 161 41.59 -8.10 -12.54
C THR A 161 42.94 -7.59 -12.07
N THR A 162 43.67 -8.44 -11.34
CA THR A 162 45.12 -8.36 -11.25
C THR A 162 45.72 -9.16 -12.42
N LEU A 163 46.66 -8.50 -13.11
CA LEU A 163 47.45 -8.94 -14.27
C LEU A 163 47.87 -10.41 -14.28
#